data_AF-A0A034V379-F1
#
_entry.id   AF-A0A034V379-F1
#
_cell.length_a   1.000
_cell.length_b   1.000
_cell.length_c   1.000
_cell.angle_alpha   90.00
_cell.angle_beta   90.00
_cell.angle_gamma   90.00
#
_symmetry.space_group_name_H-M   'P 1'
#
loop_
_entity.id
_entity.type
_entity.pdbx_description
1 polymer ?
#
loop_
_entity_poly.entity_id
_entity_poly.type
_entity_poly.pdbx_seq_one_letter_code
_entity_poly.pdbx_strand_id
1 'polypeptide(L)'
;ELCVFDDLATKNNCTGPWMTGISQQPCDNNKSMRALIKDYGIYYESDDDIECDCKRPCNARIYSTFIQSRKQLNSGQQYTQVWIYYSTKLVSMVEERPSYDTTQFIADIGGSLGFLLGLSVLGLIGILEHLTLFFCGGLIKKQLKHEKHLQDDAERQSQKSDATDITDTTLEIATISREKKTYIDE
;
A
#
# COMPACT_ATOMS: atom_id res chain seq x y z
N GLU A 1 3.03 30.22 23.75
CA GLU A 1 3.31 31.54 24.36
C GLU A 1 2.45 31.83 25.57
N LEU A 2 1.12 31.67 25.53
CA LEU A 2 0.27 31.94 26.70
C LEU A 2 0.69 31.20 27.98
N CYS A 3 1.06 29.91 27.89
CA CYS A 3 1.58 29.13 29.03
C CYS A 3 2.82 29.77 29.65
N VAL A 4 3.77 30.20 28.81
CA VAL A 4 4.98 30.94 29.23
C VAL A 4 4.61 32.23 29.96
N PHE A 5 3.64 32.95 29.42
CA PHE A 5 3.22 34.22 30.01
C PHE A 5 2.55 34.02 31.36
N ASP A 6 1.77 32.96 31.52
CA ASP A 6 1.12 32.63 32.79
C ASP A 6 2.13 32.23 33.87
N ASP A 7 3.14 31.43 33.51
CA ASP A 7 4.23 31.05 34.42
C ASP A 7 5.05 32.28 34.86
N LEU A 8 5.49 33.10 33.90
CA LEU A 8 6.23 34.33 34.17
C LEU A 8 5.42 35.31 35.03
N ALA A 9 4.13 35.45 34.75
CA ALA A 9 3.22 36.31 35.51
C ALA A 9 2.99 35.80 36.93
N THR A 10 2.90 34.48 37.11
CA THR A 10 2.77 33.84 38.43
C THR A 10 4.06 34.02 39.25
N LYS A 11 5.22 33.84 38.63
CA LYS A 11 6.54 34.02 39.28
C LYS A 11 6.80 35.46 39.70
N ASN A 12 6.50 36.43 38.83
CA ASN A 12 6.77 37.85 39.08
C ASN A 12 5.60 38.60 39.72
N ASN A 13 4.44 37.94 39.88
CA ASN A 13 3.18 38.51 40.38
C ASN A 13 2.71 39.76 39.60
N CYS A 14 3.13 39.90 38.34
CA CYS A 14 2.73 41.00 37.47
C CYS A 14 2.98 40.67 36.00
N THR A 15 2.32 41.41 35.10
CA THR A 15 2.40 41.22 33.66
C THR A 15 3.14 42.36 32.95
N GLY A 16 3.80 42.03 31.85
CA GLY A 16 4.39 42.98 30.92
C GLY A 16 3.35 43.49 29.92
N PRO A 17 3.52 44.68 29.33
CA PRO A 17 2.60 45.22 28.32
C PRO A 17 2.37 44.33 27.09
N TRP A 18 3.31 43.43 26.78
CA TRP A 18 3.22 42.47 25.67
C TRP A 18 2.55 41.15 26.06
N MET A 19 2.34 40.90 27.35
CA MET A 19 1.76 39.65 27.87
C MET A 19 0.23 39.73 27.87
N THR A 20 -0.36 39.69 26.69
CA THR A 20 -1.82 39.76 26.54
C THR A 20 -2.50 38.44 26.91
N GLY A 21 -3.73 38.50 27.44
CA GLY A 21 -4.53 37.30 27.74
C GLY A 21 -4.30 36.68 29.13
N ILE A 22 -3.62 37.39 30.02
CA ILE A 22 -3.30 36.96 31.39
C ILE A 22 -4.04 37.85 32.39
N SER A 23 -4.52 37.29 33.52
CA SER A 23 -5.42 37.99 34.46
C SER A 23 -4.69 38.88 35.48
N GLN A 24 -3.38 38.73 35.61
CA GLN A 24 -2.54 39.43 36.59
C GLN A 24 -2.35 40.89 36.20
N GLN A 25 -2.25 41.76 37.20
CA GLN A 25 -2.09 43.21 36.98
C GLN A 25 -0.73 43.54 36.33
N PRO A 26 -0.65 44.59 35.50
CA PRO A 26 0.61 45.05 34.94
C PRO A 26 1.60 45.45 36.04
N CYS A 27 2.89 45.23 35.81
CA CYS A 27 3.93 45.65 36.75
C CYS A 27 3.90 47.19 36.92
N ASP A 28 3.87 47.65 38.17
CA ASP A 28 3.67 49.05 38.55
C ASP A 28 4.97 49.85 38.72
N ASN A 29 6.12 49.16 38.77
CA ASN A 29 7.41 49.78 39.09
C ASN A 29 8.56 49.24 38.22
N ASN A 30 9.63 50.04 38.12
CA ASN A 30 10.79 49.70 37.29
C ASN A 30 11.52 48.42 37.79
N LYS A 31 11.52 48.18 39.11
CA LYS A 31 12.22 47.02 39.69
C LYS A 31 11.51 45.72 39.32
N SER A 32 10.18 45.65 39.47
CA SER A 32 9.36 44.51 39.07
C SER A 32 9.41 44.29 37.56
N MET A 33 9.33 45.38 36.77
CA MET A 33 9.45 45.27 35.31
C MET A 33 10.82 44.73 34.86
N ARG A 34 11.92 45.19 35.46
CA ARG A 34 13.26 44.67 35.14
C ARG A 34 13.44 43.22 35.56
N ALA A 35 12.87 42.82 36.70
CA ALA A 35 12.88 41.43 37.14
C ALA A 35 12.12 40.55 36.14
N LEU A 36 10.92 40.95 35.73
CA LEU A 36 10.13 40.27 34.72
C LEU A 36 10.87 40.16 33.38
N ILE A 37 11.47 41.25 32.88
CA ILE A 37 12.23 41.25 31.61
C ILE A 37 13.45 40.31 31.70
N LYS A 38 14.13 40.29 32.85
CA LYS A 38 15.28 39.40 33.06
C LYS A 38 14.84 37.93 33.02
N ASP A 39 13.77 37.59 33.74
CA ASP A 39 13.22 36.23 33.75
C ASP A 39 12.69 35.82 32.38
N TYR A 40 12.01 36.73 31.68
CA TYR A 40 11.59 36.55 30.30
C TYR A 40 12.78 36.26 29.38
N GLY A 41 13.88 37.02 29.51
CA GLY A 41 15.08 36.81 28.71
C GLY A 41 15.72 35.44 28.94
N ILE A 42 15.87 35.04 30.21
CA ILE A 42 16.41 33.72 30.57
C ILE A 42 15.58 32.61 29.93
N TYR A 43 14.25 32.73 29.96
CA TYR A 43 13.34 31.72 29.42
C TYR A 43 13.52 31.47 27.92
N TYR A 44 13.77 32.52 27.13
CA TYR A 44 13.96 32.40 25.68
C TYR A 44 15.43 32.16 25.28
N GLU A 45 16.38 32.36 26.19
CA GLU A 45 17.80 32.07 26.01
C GLU A 45 18.19 30.67 26.51
N SER A 46 17.40 30.06 27.41
CA SER A 46 17.65 28.71 27.93
C SER A 46 17.25 27.64 26.90
N ASP A 47 18.15 26.66 26.70
CA ASP A 47 17.87 25.43 25.94
C ASP A 47 17.03 24.41 26.76
N ASP A 48 16.65 24.75 27.99
CA ASP A 48 15.87 23.87 28.86
C ASP A 48 14.46 23.69 28.29
N ASP A 49 13.99 22.44 28.31
CA ASP A 49 12.64 22.09 27.86
C ASP A 49 11.60 22.84 28.71
N ILE A 50 11.00 23.84 28.06
CA ILE A 50 9.81 24.55 28.52
C ILE A 50 8.78 23.53 29.00
N GLU A 51 8.31 23.66 30.25
CA GLU A 51 7.24 22.83 30.83
C GLU A 51 5.84 23.23 30.29
N CYS A 52 5.74 23.39 28.97
CA CYS A 52 4.50 23.61 28.27
C CYS A 52 4.39 22.59 27.13
N ASP A 53 3.34 21.75 27.15
CA ASP A 53 2.99 20.84 26.04
C ASP A 53 2.40 21.62 24.85
N CYS A 54 3.22 22.48 24.25
CA CYS A 54 2.82 23.31 23.13
C CYS A 54 2.87 22.49 21.84
N LYS A 55 1.74 21.86 21.50
CA LYS A 55 1.58 21.17 20.21
C LYS A 55 1.75 22.15 19.05
N ARG A 56 2.62 21.80 18.10
CA ARG A 56 2.82 22.60 16.89
C ARG A 56 1.53 22.60 16.05
N PRO A 57 1.12 23.75 15.51
CA PRO A 57 -0.06 23.81 14.65
C PRO A 57 0.21 23.04 13.34
N CYS A 58 -0.79 22.29 12.86
CA CYS A 58 -0.68 21.58 11.59
C CYS A 58 -0.61 22.53 10.37
N ASN A 59 -1.22 23.72 10.50
CA ASN A 59 -1.23 24.74 9.46
C ASN A 59 -0.51 25.98 9.97
N ALA A 60 0.61 26.32 9.32
CA ALA A 60 1.38 27.52 9.62
C ALA A 60 1.71 28.27 8.32
N ARG A 61 1.74 29.61 8.40
CA ARG A 61 2.19 30.48 7.32
C ARG A 61 3.48 31.15 7.75
N ILE A 62 4.58 30.83 7.07
CA ILE A 62 5.91 31.34 7.39
C ILE A 62 6.27 32.42 6.39
N TYR A 63 6.64 33.61 6.89
CA TYR A 63 7.11 34.73 6.08
C TYR A 63 8.63 34.84 6.23
N SER A 64 9.38 34.35 5.24
CA SER A 64 10.83 34.49 5.22
C SER A 64 11.22 35.89 4.75
N THR A 65 11.83 36.67 5.63
CA THR A 65 12.29 38.03 5.34
C THR A 65 13.77 38.06 5.01
N PHE A 66 14.16 38.83 4.01
CA PHE A 66 15.56 39.13 3.72
C PHE A 66 15.72 40.59 3.29
N ILE A 67 16.91 41.14 3.52
CA ILE A 67 17.19 42.54 3.22
C ILE A 67 17.57 42.66 1.75
N GLN A 68 16.73 43.34 0.97
CA GLN A 68 16.99 43.54 -0.47
C GLN A 68 17.97 44.67 -0.74
N SER A 69 17.84 45.78 -0.02
CA SER A 69 18.65 46.96 -0.23
C SER A 69 18.77 47.76 1.06
N ARG A 70 19.94 48.40 1.24
CA ARG A 70 20.18 49.40 2.28
C ARG A 70 20.73 50.64 1.61
N LYS A 71 20.07 51.77 1.80
CA LYS A 71 20.52 53.07 1.28
C LYS A 71 20.66 54.04 2.44
N GLN A 72 21.82 54.70 2.52
CA GLN A 72 21.98 55.82 3.45
C GLN A 72 21.19 57.01 2.93
N LEU A 73 20.31 57.55 3.78
CA LEU A 73 19.57 58.77 3.49
C LEU A 73 20.48 59.95 3.83
N ASN A 74 21.13 60.51 2.81
CA ASN A 74 21.96 61.73 2.94
C ASN A 74 21.08 62.98 2.96
N SER A 75 20.06 62.98 3.80
CA SER A 75 19.25 64.15 4.10
C SER A 75 19.60 64.54 5.53
N GLY A 76 19.92 65.81 5.80
CA GLY A 76 20.22 66.30 7.15
C GLY A 76 19.06 66.19 8.16
N GLN A 77 18.07 65.34 7.88
CA GLN A 77 16.92 65.03 8.70
C GLN A 77 17.04 63.60 9.22
N GLN A 78 16.70 63.40 10.49
CA GLN A 78 16.72 62.09 11.12
C GLN A 78 15.38 61.38 10.91
N TYR A 79 15.25 60.69 9.78
CA TYR A 79 14.16 59.74 9.56
C TYR A 79 14.69 58.44 8.96
N THR A 80 14.00 57.34 9.24
CA THR A 80 14.28 56.02 8.69
C THR A 80 13.10 55.59 7.83
N GLN A 81 13.38 55.08 6.63
CA GLN A 81 12.34 54.53 5.76
C GLN A 81 12.56 53.03 5.59
N VAL A 82 11.52 52.24 5.86
CA VAL A 82 11.51 50.78 5.70
C VAL A 82 10.43 50.41 4.70
N TRP A 83 10.81 49.66 3.66
CA TRP A 83 9.89 49.14 2.66
C TRP A 83 9.74 47.63 2.85
N ILE A 84 8.52 47.17 3.13
CA ILE A 84 8.20 45.75 3.29
C ILE A 84 7.32 45.35 2.12
N TYR A 85 7.81 44.44 1.27
CA TYR A 85 7.09 43.96 0.11
C TYR A 85 7.50 42.52 -0.24
N TYR A 86 6.63 41.82 -0.95
CA TYR A 86 6.96 40.50 -1.48
C TYR A 86 7.97 40.62 -2.62
N SER A 87 9.12 39.96 -2.48
CA SER A 87 10.18 39.95 -3.49
C SER A 87 9.72 39.29 -4.80
N THR A 88 8.85 38.29 -4.69
CA THR A 88 8.25 37.56 -5.81
C THR A 88 6.78 37.31 -5.50
N LYS A 89 5.99 36.96 -6.52
CA LYS A 89 4.57 36.58 -6.36
C LYS A 89 4.38 35.07 -6.11
N LEU A 90 5.44 34.37 -5.71
CA LEU A 90 5.41 32.92 -5.49
C LEU A 90 5.16 32.59 -4.01
N VAL A 91 4.33 31.57 -3.78
CA VAL A 91 4.07 31.03 -2.44
C VAL A 91 4.53 29.58 -2.45
N SER A 92 5.43 29.23 -1.52
CA SER A 92 5.86 27.84 -1.32
C SER A 92 4.89 27.14 -0.36
N MET A 93 4.40 25.97 -0.76
CA MET A 93 3.54 25.12 0.06
C MET A 93 4.29 23.85 0.41
N VAL A 94 4.38 23.56 1.71
CA VAL A 94 4.98 22.34 2.24
C VAL A 94 3.88 21.62 3.03
N GLU A 95 3.67 20.35 2.70
CA GLU A 95 2.66 19.51 3.33
C GLU A 95 3.30 18.18 3.73
N GLU A 96 3.00 17.72 4.95
CA GLU A 96 3.39 16.39 5.41
C GLU A 96 2.30 15.39 5.01
N ARG A 97 2.68 14.36 4.26
CA ARG A 97 1.79 13.27 3.84
C ARG A 97 2.29 11.95 4.42
N PRO A 98 1.40 11.06 4.90
CA PRO A 98 1.82 9.71 5.28
C PRO A 98 2.41 9.01 4.07
N SER A 99 3.57 8.38 4.24
CA SER A 99 4.25 7.65 3.16
C SER A 99 3.54 6.36 2.78
N TYR A 100 2.65 5.86 3.64
CA TYR A 100 1.95 4.60 3.46
C TYR A 100 0.49 4.75 3.83
N ASP A 101 -0.38 4.49 2.85
CA ASP A 101 -1.82 4.53 3.05
C ASP A 101 -2.37 3.12 3.32
N THR A 102 -3.51 3.06 4.00
CA THR A 102 -4.29 1.84 4.25
C THR A 102 -4.64 1.10 2.96
N THR A 103 -4.89 1.83 1.88
CA THR A 103 -5.14 1.24 0.56
C THR A 103 -3.92 0.50 0.02
N GLN A 104 -2.73 1.07 0.18
CA GLN A 104 -1.46 0.45 -0.19
C GLN A 104 -1.18 -0.78 0.66
N PHE A 105 -1.46 -0.71 1.97
CA PHE A 105 -1.39 -1.88 2.86
C PHE A 105 -2.22 -3.06 2.39
N ILE A 106 -3.48 -2.79 2.08
CA ILE A 106 -4.41 -3.82 1.60
C ILE A 106 -3.96 -4.36 0.24
N ALA A 107 -3.45 -3.50 -0.64
CA ALA A 107 -2.94 -3.91 -1.94
C ALA A 107 -1.74 -4.86 -1.82
N ASP A 108 -0.79 -4.58 -0.93
CA ASP A 108 0.42 -5.39 -0.74
C ASP A 108 0.08 -6.78 -0.16
N ILE A 109 -0.83 -6.81 0.83
CA ILE A 109 -1.34 -8.07 1.40
C ILE A 109 -2.18 -8.83 0.38
N GLY A 110 -3.10 -8.16 -0.28
CA GLY A 110 -4.01 -8.75 -1.26
C GLY A 110 -3.27 -9.31 -2.47
N GLY A 111 -2.24 -8.62 -2.95
CA GLY A 111 -1.40 -9.09 -4.04
C GLY A 111 -0.63 -10.35 -3.66
N SER A 112 -0.02 -10.38 -2.47
CA SER A 112 0.74 -11.54 -1.99
C SER A 112 -0.14 -12.75 -1.74
N LEU A 113 -1.28 -12.56 -1.06
CA LEU A 113 -2.26 -13.63 -0.81
C LEU A 113 -2.91 -14.11 -2.12
N GLY A 114 -3.30 -13.19 -2.99
CA GLY A 114 -3.91 -13.51 -4.28
C GLY A 114 -2.98 -14.31 -5.18
N PHE A 115 -1.68 -13.97 -5.20
CA PHE A 115 -0.67 -14.74 -5.94
C PHE A 115 -0.51 -16.16 -5.40
N LEU A 116 -0.37 -16.33 -4.08
CA LEU A 116 -0.23 -17.65 -3.46
C LEU A 116 -1.48 -18.51 -3.65
N LEU A 117 -2.67 -17.91 -3.54
CA LEU A 117 -3.93 -18.60 -3.82
C LEU A 117 -4.04 -18.98 -5.31
N GLY A 118 -3.62 -18.10 -6.22
CA GLY A 118 -3.59 -18.40 -7.65
C GLY A 118 -2.72 -19.63 -7.97
N LEU A 119 -1.51 -19.69 -7.41
CA LEU A 119 -0.64 -20.88 -7.54
C LEU A 119 -1.26 -22.13 -6.90
N SER A 120 -1.90 -21.98 -5.74
CA SER A 120 -2.58 -23.07 -5.05
C SER A 120 -3.70 -23.68 -5.90
N VAL A 121 -4.53 -22.85 -6.55
CA VAL A 121 -5.63 -23.29 -7.42
C VAL A 121 -5.10 -24.02 -8.66
N LEU A 122 -4.09 -23.46 -9.34
CA LEU A 122 -3.45 -24.13 -10.47
C LEU A 122 -2.84 -25.48 -10.08
N GLY A 123 -2.21 -25.56 -8.91
CA GLY A 123 -1.70 -26.81 -8.34
C GLY A 123 -2.80 -27.83 -8.09
N LEU A 124 -3.93 -27.41 -7.52
CA LEU A 124 -5.08 -28.29 -7.26
C LEU A 124 -5.68 -28.86 -8.55
N ILE A 125 -5.82 -28.01 -9.58
CA ILE A 125 -6.31 -28.44 -10.90
C ILE A 125 -5.38 -29.50 -11.50
N GLY A 126 -4.06 -29.28 -11.44
CA GLY A 126 -3.08 -30.26 -11.94
C GLY A 126 -3.14 -31.61 -11.20
N ILE A 127 -3.35 -31.59 -9.88
CA ILE A 127 -3.52 -32.84 -9.09
C ILE A 127 -4.81 -33.57 -9.50
N LEU A 128 -5.91 -32.84 -9.68
CA LEU A 128 -7.20 -33.40 -10.09
C LEU A 128 -7.13 -34.03 -11.50
N GLU A 129 -6.48 -33.36 -12.45
CA GLU A 129 -6.25 -33.92 -13.79
C GLU A 129 -5.47 -35.23 -13.70
N HIS A 130 -4.41 -35.26 -12.91
CA HIS A 130 -3.58 -36.47 -12.81
C HIS A 130 -4.32 -37.62 -12.13
N LEU A 131 -5.15 -37.34 -11.12
CA LEU A 131 -6.03 -38.31 -10.47
C LEU A 131 -7.07 -38.86 -11.44
N THR A 132 -7.77 -38.01 -12.19
CA THR A 132 -8.80 -38.46 -13.14
C THR A 132 -8.22 -39.34 -14.25
N LEU A 133 -7.05 -39.00 -14.78
CA LEU A 133 -6.32 -39.83 -15.75
C LEU A 133 -5.85 -41.17 -15.13
N PHE A 134 -5.42 -41.19 -13.88
CA PHE A 134 -5.02 -42.42 -13.20
C PHE A 134 -6.21 -43.36 -12.99
N PHE A 135 -7.35 -42.85 -12.52
CA PHE A 135 -8.56 -43.64 -12.28
C PHE A 135 -9.25 -44.08 -13.59
N CYS A 136 -9.39 -43.21 -14.58
CA CYS A 136 -10.00 -43.56 -15.87
C CYS A 136 -9.05 -44.39 -16.75
N GLY A 137 -7.74 -44.10 -16.75
CA GLY A 137 -6.74 -44.88 -17.48
C GLY A 137 -6.55 -46.30 -16.93
N GLY A 138 -6.73 -46.49 -15.62
CA GLY A 138 -6.75 -47.83 -15.00
C GLY A 138 -7.98 -48.67 -15.39
N LEU A 139 -9.13 -48.03 -15.57
CA LEU A 139 -10.36 -48.69 -16.05
C LEU A 139 -10.28 -49.05 -17.54
N ILE A 140 -9.73 -48.16 -18.38
CA ILE A 140 -9.50 -48.44 -19.80
C ILE A 140 -8.50 -49.60 -19.97
N LYS A 141 -7.42 -49.64 -19.20
CA LYS A 141 -6.46 -50.76 -19.22
C LYS A 141 -7.07 -52.09 -18.73
N LYS A 142 -7.99 -52.05 -17.77
CA LYS A 142 -8.73 -53.24 -17.32
C LYS A 142 -9.70 -53.75 -18.39
N GLN A 143 -10.42 -52.85 -19.06
CA GLN A 143 -11.31 -53.20 -20.17
C GLN A 143 -10.54 -53.79 -21.36
N LEU A 144 -9.43 -53.16 -21.75
CA LEU A 144 -8.60 -53.63 -22.86
C LEU A 144 -7.91 -54.99 -22.57
N LYS A 145 -7.60 -55.28 -21.31
CA LYS A 145 -7.03 -56.58 -20.88
C LYS A 145 -8.10 -57.67 -20.82
N HIS A 146 -9.34 -57.33 -20.49
CA HIS A 146 -10.47 -58.25 -20.50
C HIS A 146 -10.88 -58.63 -21.94
N GLU A 147 -10.88 -57.69 -22.88
CA GLU A 147 -11.09 -57.98 -24.31
C GLU A 147 -10.00 -58.90 -24.89
N LYS A 148 -8.72 -58.68 -24.57
CA LYS A 148 -7.63 -59.56 -25.02
C LYS A 148 -7.73 -60.98 -24.46
N HIS A 149 -8.12 -61.13 -23.18
CA HIS A 149 -8.30 -62.45 -22.58
C HIS A 149 -9.48 -63.21 -23.18
N LEU A 150 -10.60 -62.53 -23.51
CA LEU A 150 -11.72 -63.15 -24.23
C LEU A 150 -11.33 -63.57 -25.65
N GLN A 151 -10.46 -62.81 -26.33
CA GLN A 151 -9.98 -63.13 -27.66
C GLN A 151 -9.02 -64.34 -27.65
N ASP A 152 -8.11 -64.41 -26.67
CA ASP A 152 -7.22 -65.56 -26.47
C ASP A 152 -7.98 -66.84 -26.06
N ASP A 153 -9.07 -66.72 -25.28
CA ASP A 153 -9.94 -67.83 -24.90
C ASP A 153 -10.81 -68.33 -26.07
N ALA A 154 -11.23 -67.42 -26.97
CA ALA A 154 -11.95 -67.76 -28.21
C ALA A 154 -11.04 -68.50 -29.22
N GLU A 155 -9.77 -68.09 -29.37
CA GLU A 155 -8.80 -68.79 -30.22
C GLU A 155 -8.46 -70.20 -29.70
N ARG A 156 -8.36 -70.38 -28.38
CA ARG A 156 -8.17 -71.71 -27.76
C ARG A 156 -9.36 -72.65 -27.94
N GLN A 157 -10.58 -72.13 -28.03
CA GLN A 157 -11.76 -72.94 -28.37
C GLN A 157 -11.80 -73.29 -29.85
N SER A 158 -11.41 -72.38 -30.75
CA SER A 158 -11.37 -72.63 -32.20
C SER A 158 -10.36 -73.72 -32.58
N GLN A 159 -9.21 -73.81 -31.90
CA GLN A 159 -8.24 -74.91 -32.11
C GLN A 159 -8.70 -76.25 -31.54
N LYS A 160 -9.66 -76.27 -30.61
CA LYS A 160 -10.24 -77.50 -30.05
C LYS A 160 -11.36 -78.06 -30.92
N SER A 161 -12.05 -77.20 -31.69
CA SER A 161 -13.03 -77.61 -32.70
C SER A 161 -12.42 -78.09 -34.02
N ASP A 162 -11.19 -77.67 -34.37
CA ASP A 162 -10.53 -78.08 -35.63
C ASP A 162 -10.03 -79.55 -35.66
N ALA A 163 -10.20 -80.32 -34.57
CA ALA A 163 -9.98 -81.76 -34.55
C ALA A 163 -11.26 -82.58 -34.81
N THR A 164 -12.40 -81.94 -35.07
CA THR A 164 -13.64 -82.66 -35.34
C THR A 164 -14.50 -81.90 -36.34
N ASP A 165 -14.72 -82.59 -37.47
CA ASP A 165 -15.79 -82.36 -38.45
C ASP A 165 -15.41 -81.63 -39.74
N ILE A 166 -14.94 -82.46 -40.67
CA ILE A 166 -15.07 -82.28 -42.11
C ILE A 166 -16.57 -82.35 -42.43
N THR A 167 -17.21 -81.27 -42.88
CA THR A 167 -18.15 -81.27 -44.02
C THR A 167 -18.71 -79.87 -44.35
N ASP A 168 -18.66 -79.59 -45.66
CA ASP A 168 -19.57 -78.80 -46.47
C ASP A 168 -19.58 -77.25 -46.54
N THR A 169 -19.20 -76.80 -47.74
CA THR A 169 -19.77 -75.71 -48.57
C THR A 169 -19.60 -74.24 -48.20
N THR A 170 -18.67 -73.61 -48.94
CA THR A 170 -18.87 -72.42 -49.82
C THR A 170 -19.73 -71.26 -49.31
N LEU A 171 -19.15 -70.06 -49.17
CA LEU A 171 -19.13 -69.05 -50.24
C LEU A 171 -18.43 -67.76 -49.77
N GLU A 172 -17.60 -67.24 -50.66
CA GLU A 172 -16.86 -65.98 -50.58
C GLU A 172 -17.78 -64.74 -50.50
N ILE A 173 -17.24 -63.64 -49.95
CA ILE A 173 -16.91 -62.39 -50.68
C ILE A 173 -16.80 -61.25 -49.65
N ALA A 174 -15.55 -60.78 -49.49
CA ALA A 174 -15.26 -59.47 -48.94
C ALA A 174 -15.71 -58.37 -49.92
N THR A 175 -16.34 -57.29 -49.45
CA THR A 175 -16.37 -56.03 -50.20
C THR A 175 -16.57 -54.79 -49.31
N ILE A 176 -15.55 -53.93 -49.37
CA ILE A 176 -15.59 -52.47 -49.59
C ILE A 176 -15.79 -51.53 -48.38
N SER A 177 -14.67 -50.86 -48.08
CA SER A 177 -14.54 -49.54 -47.43
C SER A 177 -14.83 -48.37 -48.39
N ARG A 178 -15.09 -47.20 -47.78
CA ARG A 178 -15.32 -45.82 -48.31
C ARG A 178 -16.80 -45.55 -48.62
N GLU A 179 -17.42 -44.42 -48.27
CA GLU A 179 -16.95 -43.05 -48.01
C GLU A 179 -18.16 -42.23 -47.48
N LYS A 180 -17.98 -41.29 -46.53
CA LYS A 180 -18.36 -39.87 -46.72
C LYS A 180 -18.06 -39.00 -45.50
N LYS A 181 -17.26 -37.96 -45.73
CA LYS A 181 -17.21 -36.71 -44.96
C LYS A 181 -18.51 -35.93 -45.16
N THR A 182 -19.02 -35.31 -44.10
CA THR A 182 -19.77 -34.05 -44.20
C THR A 182 -19.56 -33.19 -42.95
N TYR A 183 -19.16 -31.93 -43.20
CA TYR A 183 -19.04 -30.77 -42.30
C TYR A 183 -20.36 -30.41 -41.61
N ILE A 184 -20.30 -29.75 -40.44
CA ILE A 184 -21.04 -28.51 -40.10
C ILE A 184 -20.19 -27.65 -39.13
N ASP A 185 -19.99 -26.39 -39.50
CA ASP A 185 -19.41 -25.26 -38.74
C ASP A 185 -20.41 -24.69 -37.70
N GLU A 186 -19.93 -24.30 -36.52
CA GLU A 186 -19.93 -22.91 -35.99
C GLU A 186 -19.07 -22.82 -34.71
#